data_AF-A0A418SKJ1-F1
#
_entry.id   AF-A0A418SKJ1-F1
#
_cell.length_a   1.000
_cell.length_b   1.000
_cell.length_c   1.000
_cell.angle_alpha   90.00
_cell.angle_beta   90.00
_cell.angle_gamma   90.00
#
_symmetry.space_group_name_H-M   'P 1'
#
loop_
_entity.id
_entity.type
_entity.pdbx_description
1 polymer ?
#
loop_
_entity_poly.entity_id
_entity_poly.type
_entity_poly.pdbx_seq_one_letter_code
_entity_poly.pdbx_strand_id
1 'polypeptide(L)'
;MKVQRTFDAAVTAIVSGVGAASIPTNGTARSFADIVFVVDESGSMAQEHGFLPGSVSNVQTFLMSSGFTPGFGLTGYGGGGTDNLGHAFAIGSGLSGTAAEFGSAAGGLRRSGSFEDGYSAINYALGTYSFTPGASVTQVLVTDEDRDNGNASLDYSSVLADLQSQNISLVALTEAHILALSGVAGLSADGTDVLVQSGTTFTAVPFDTVVSSDMTVADYVALALAAQAG
;
A
#
# COMPACT_ATOMS: atom_id res chain seq x y z
N MET A 1 -12.53 -10.18 14.54
CA MET A 1 -13.11 -8.88 14.16
C MET A 1 -12.08 -7.92 13.55
N LYS A 2 -10.80 -7.92 13.98
CA LYS A 2 -9.69 -7.25 13.26
C LYS A 2 -9.57 -7.72 11.79
N VAL A 3 -9.49 -9.03 11.57
CA VAL A 3 -9.27 -9.65 10.25
C VAL A 3 -10.23 -9.20 9.12
N GLN A 4 -11.56 -9.13 9.38
CA GLN A 4 -12.52 -8.72 8.35
C GLN A 4 -12.45 -7.21 8.04
N ARG A 5 -12.14 -6.37 9.04
CA ARG A 5 -11.98 -4.93 8.85
C ARG A 5 -10.71 -4.62 8.05
N THR A 6 -9.62 -5.31 8.33
CA THR A 6 -8.36 -5.18 7.57
C THR A 6 -8.52 -5.65 6.12
N PHE A 7 -9.32 -6.71 5.89
CA PHE A 7 -9.65 -7.22 4.56
C PHE A 7 -10.42 -6.22 3.69
N ASP A 8 -11.52 -5.67 4.20
CA ASP A 8 -12.34 -4.70 3.47
C ASP A 8 -11.59 -3.37 3.27
N ALA A 9 -10.76 -2.98 4.24
CA ALA A 9 -9.89 -1.81 4.14
C ALA A 9 -8.82 -1.96 3.05
N ALA A 10 -8.12 -3.10 2.98
CA ALA A 10 -7.03 -3.31 2.03
C ALA A 10 -7.51 -3.29 0.57
N VAL A 11 -8.58 -4.02 0.25
CA VAL A 11 -9.16 -4.04 -1.10
C VAL A 11 -9.68 -2.64 -1.46
N THR A 12 -10.40 -1.98 -0.55
CA THR A 12 -10.94 -0.64 -0.80
C THR A 12 -9.84 0.40 -1.03
N ALA A 13 -8.84 0.47 -0.16
CA ALA A 13 -7.81 1.50 -0.23
C ALA A 13 -7.00 1.39 -1.54
N ILE A 14 -6.70 0.16 -1.98
CA ILE A 14 -6.01 -0.09 -3.25
C ILE A 14 -6.89 0.30 -4.44
N VAL A 15 -8.19 -0.01 -4.39
CA VAL A 15 -9.14 0.37 -5.44
C VAL A 15 -9.29 1.88 -5.57
N SER A 16 -9.39 2.61 -4.45
CA SER A 16 -9.41 4.07 -4.47
C SER A 16 -8.13 4.65 -5.06
N GLY A 17 -6.96 4.11 -4.70
CA GLY A 17 -5.66 4.53 -5.24
C GLY A 17 -5.50 4.26 -6.75
N VAL A 18 -6.04 3.14 -7.26
CA VAL A 18 -6.04 2.82 -8.70
C VAL A 18 -7.10 3.64 -9.46
N GLY A 19 -8.25 3.92 -8.83
CA GLY A 19 -9.36 4.67 -9.41
C GLY A 19 -9.18 6.19 -9.46
N ALA A 20 -8.35 6.75 -8.58
CA ALA A 20 -7.96 8.17 -8.60
C ALA A 20 -7.05 8.53 -9.79
N ALA A 21 -6.34 7.55 -10.37
CA ALA A 21 -5.63 7.71 -11.63
C ALA A 21 -6.65 7.85 -12.76
N SER A 22 -6.90 9.09 -13.17
CA SER A 22 -7.94 9.46 -14.13
C SER A 22 -7.93 8.56 -15.38
N ILE A 23 -9.09 7.99 -15.76
CA ILE A 23 -9.27 7.36 -17.07
C ILE A 23 -9.14 8.48 -18.11
N PRO A 24 -8.09 8.51 -18.96
CA PRO A 24 -7.96 9.58 -19.93
C PRO A 24 -9.12 9.47 -20.92
N THR A 25 -9.90 10.54 -21.04
CA THR A 25 -11.08 10.59 -21.94
C THR A 25 -10.70 10.61 -23.43
N ASN A 26 -9.40 10.63 -23.77
CA ASN A 26 -8.90 10.66 -25.15
C ASN A 26 -7.58 9.91 -25.38
N GLY A 27 -7.28 8.88 -24.59
CA GLY A 27 -6.11 8.02 -24.80
C GLY A 27 -6.42 6.63 -24.25
N THR A 28 -5.92 5.58 -24.92
CA THR A 28 -6.15 4.15 -24.63
C THR A 28 -6.46 3.90 -23.15
N ALA A 29 -7.65 3.36 -22.85
CA ALA A 29 -8.03 3.01 -21.47
C ALA A 29 -6.88 2.21 -20.82
N ARG A 30 -6.41 2.65 -19.65
CA ARG A 30 -5.36 1.92 -18.93
C ARG A 30 -5.87 0.52 -18.64
N SER A 31 -5.30 -0.48 -19.31
CA SER A 31 -5.67 -1.88 -19.16
C SER A 31 -4.73 -2.63 -18.22
N PHE A 32 -3.75 -1.95 -17.63
CA PHE A 32 -2.74 -2.54 -16.76
C PHE A 32 -2.71 -1.80 -15.41
N ALA A 33 -2.53 -2.55 -14.34
CA ALA A 33 -2.36 -2.02 -12.99
C ALA A 33 -1.17 -2.72 -12.33
N ASP A 34 -0.09 -2.00 -12.04
CA ASP A 34 1.07 -2.58 -11.37
C ASP A 34 1.05 -2.18 -9.90
N ILE A 35 1.07 -3.18 -9.02
CA ILE A 35 0.91 -2.99 -7.58
C ILE A 35 2.10 -3.60 -6.87
N VAL A 36 2.87 -2.79 -6.16
CA VAL A 36 4.02 -3.26 -5.37
C VAL A 36 3.70 -3.10 -3.89
N PHE A 37 3.67 -4.22 -3.17
CA PHE A 37 3.54 -4.20 -1.72
C PHE A 37 4.91 -3.98 -1.09
N VAL A 38 4.99 -3.01 -0.20
CA VAL A 38 6.19 -2.66 0.59
C VAL A 38 5.86 -3.01 2.03
N VAL A 39 6.37 -4.14 2.51
CA VAL A 39 5.85 -4.82 3.70
C VAL A 39 6.91 -4.86 4.79
N ASP A 40 6.51 -4.38 5.95
CA ASP A 40 7.27 -4.46 7.19
C ASP A 40 7.42 -5.92 7.65
N GLU A 41 8.64 -6.33 7.99
CA GLU A 41 9.03 -7.67 8.45
C GLU A 41 9.43 -7.69 9.94
N SER A 42 9.00 -6.68 10.69
CA SER A 42 9.13 -6.63 12.14
C SER A 42 8.39 -7.77 12.83
N GLY A 43 8.73 -8.02 14.10
CA GLY A 43 8.16 -9.12 14.88
C GLY A 43 6.65 -9.02 15.13
N SER A 44 6.07 -7.81 15.08
CA SER A 44 4.65 -7.55 15.34
C SER A 44 3.75 -7.89 14.14
N MET A 45 4.29 -7.84 12.92
CA MET A 45 3.59 -8.00 11.63
C MET A 45 3.06 -9.41 11.31
N ALA A 46 3.05 -10.33 12.30
CA ALA A 46 2.68 -11.72 12.08
C ALA A 46 1.24 -11.92 11.59
N GLN A 47 0.31 -11.09 12.08
CA GLN A 47 -1.08 -11.16 11.64
C GLN A 47 -1.23 -10.57 10.24
N GLU A 48 -0.45 -9.54 9.96
CA GLU A 48 -0.48 -8.76 8.75
C GLU A 48 -0.02 -9.62 7.57
N HIS A 49 1.11 -10.31 7.72
CA HIS A 49 1.62 -11.26 6.72
C HIS A 49 0.61 -12.37 6.41
N GLY A 50 -0.11 -12.85 7.43
CA GLY A 50 -1.10 -13.90 7.26
C GLY A 50 -2.28 -13.51 6.36
N PHE A 51 -2.63 -12.22 6.27
CA PHE A 51 -3.77 -11.77 5.45
C PHE A 51 -3.39 -11.40 4.01
N LEU A 52 -2.11 -11.07 3.76
CA LEU A 52 -1.67 -10.51 2.48
C LEU A 52 -2.04 -11.37 1.26
N PRO A 53 -1.77 -12.70 1.24
CA PRO A 53 -2.09 -13.53 0.07
C PRO A 53 -3.57 -13.51 -0.32
N GLY A 54 -4.46 -13.53 0.68
CA GLY A 54 -5.91 -13.45 0.45
C GLY A 54 -6.32 -12.09 -0.09
N SER A 55 -5.78 -11.02 0.48
CA SER A 55 -6.10 -9.64 0.06
C SER A 55 -5.66 -9.37 -1.37
N VAL A 56 -4.45 -9.78 -1.75
CA VAL A 56 -3.95 -9.64 -3.13
C VAL A 56 -4.79 -10.42 -4.13
N SER A 57 -5.27 -11.62 -3.77
CA SER A 57 -6.18 -12.39 -4.62
C SER A 57 -7.51 -11.67 -4.89
N ASN A 58 -8.03 -10.93 -3.91
CA ASN A 58 -9.26 -10.16 -4.06
C ASN A 58 -9.03 -8.87 -4.85
N VAL A 59 -7.92 -8.18 -4.60
CA VAL A 59 -7.50 -7.04 -5.42
C VAL A 59 -7.40 -7.45 -6.88
N GLN A 60 -6.77 -8.59 -7.18
CA GLN A 60 -6.70 -9.13 -8.55
C GLN A 60 -8.10 -9.33 -9.13
N THR A 61 -8.99 -10.00 -8.39
CA THR A 61 -10.36 -10.28 -8.84
C THR A 61 -11.12 -8.99 -9.13
N PHE A 62 -11.02 -7.99 -8.26
CA PHE A 62 -11.67 -6.70 -8.42
C PHE A 62 -11.14 -5.96 -9.65
N LEU A 63 -9.81 -5.85 -9.79
CA LEU A 63 -9.17 -5.14 -10.89
C LEU A 63 -9.50 -5.79 -12.25
N MET A 64 -9.45 -7.12 -12.32
CA MET A 64 -9.87 -7.87 -13.50
C MET A 64 -11.34 -7.62 -13.84
N SER A 65 -12.24 -7.60 -12.83
CA SER A 65 -13.66 -7.26 -13.05
C SER A 65 -13.87 -5.81 -13.52
N SER A 66 -12.91 -4.93 -13.21
CA SER A 66 -12.89 -3.53 -13.62
C SER A 66 -12.16 -3.29 -14.94
N GLY A 67 -11.70 -4.35 -15.63
CA GLY A 67 -11.05 -4.26 -16.94
C GLY A 67 -9.53 -4.07 -16.92
N PHE A 68 -8.89 -4.14 -15.74
CA PHE A 68 -7.44 -4.10 -15.60
C PHE A 68 -6.81 -5.49 -15.64
N THR A 69 -5.58 -5.55 -16.11
CA THR A 69 -4.67 -6.69 -16.01
C THR A 69 -3.64 -6.36 -14.94
N PRO A 70 -3.78 -6.89 -13.71
CA PRO A 70 -2.90 -6.52 -12.62
C PRO A 70 -1.60 -7.32 -12.60
N GLY A 71 -0.50 -6.68 -12.23
CA GLY A 71 0.79 -7.30 -11.88
C GLY A 71 1.18 -6.97 -10.44
N PHE A 72 1.72 -7.94 -9.71
CA PHE A 72 2.01 -7.81 -8.28
C PHE A 72 3.49 -8.00 -7.96
N GLY A 73 4.07 -7.04 -7.25
CA GLY A 73 5.42 -7.09 -6.69
C GLY A 73 5.42 -7.10 -5.15
N LEU A 74 6.52 -7.56 -4.54
CA LEU A 74 6.71 -7.59 -3.10
C LEU A 74 8.13 -7.14 -2.70
N THR A 75 8.20 -6.07 -1.93
CA THR A 75 9.39 -5.59 -1.21
C THR A 75 9.19 -5.85 0.28
N GLY A 76 10.16 -6.47 0.94
CA GLY A 76 10.23 -6.55 2.41
C GLY A 76 11.18 -5.50 2.97
N TYR A 77 10.95 -5.04 4.21
CA TYR A 77 11.90 -4.21 4.94
C TYR A 77 11.78 -4.46 6.45
N GLY A 78 12.70 -3.95 7.26
CA GLY A 78 12.67 -4.16 8.71
C GLY A 78 12.93 -5.60 9.14
N GLY A 79 13.42 -6.48 8.25
CA GLY A 79 13.78 -7.87 8.56
C GLY A 79 15.14 -8.05 9.24
N GLY A 80 15.87 -6.96 9.50
CA GLY A 80 17.22 -6.94 10.06
C GLY A 80 18.35 -7.18 9.04
N GLY A 81 19.59 -6.87 9.44
CA GLY A 81 20.78 -7.09 8.62
C GLY A 81 20.89 -6.15 7.41
N THR A 82 21.34 -6.67 6.27
CA THR A 82 21.52 -5.88 5.03
C THR A 82 20.20 -5.49 4.36
N ASP A 83 19.12 -6.19 4.69
CA ASP A 83 17.83 -6.09 4.00
C ASP A 83 16.87 -5.14 4.71
N ASN A 84 17.36 -4.50 5.78
CA ASN A 84 16.58 -3.70 6.71
C ASN A 84 15.93 -2.49 6.04
N LEU A 85 16.58 -1.93 5.02
CA LEU A 85 16.14 -0.76 4.28
C LEU A 85 15.34 -1.11 3.01
N GLY A 86 15.09 -2.39 2.76
CA GLY A 86 14.39 -2.86 1.56
C GLY A 86 15.10 -4.02 0.88
N HIS A 87 14.33 -5.03 0.48
CA HIS A 87 14.75 -6.09 -0.43
C HIS A 87 13.56 -6.60 -1.24
N ALA A 88 13.80 -7.05 -2.47
CA ALA A 88 12.74 -7.56 -3.34
C ALA A 88 12.63 -9.08 -3.28
N PHE A 89 11.39 -9.57 -3.37
CA PHE A 89 11.10 -10.98 -3.56
C PHE A 89 10.93 -11.31 -5.05
N ALA A 90 11.37 -12.50 -5.42
CA ALA A 90 11.02 -13.07 -6.72
C ALA A 90 9.53 -13.48 -6.73
N ILE A 91 8.80 -12.98 -7.72
CA ILE A 91 7.41 -13.32 -8.00
C ILE A 91 7.39 -14.13 -9.31
N GLY A 92 7.22 -15.44 -9.20
CA GLY A 92 7.32 -16.34 -10.35
C GLY A 92 8.75 -16.32 -10.93
N SER A 93 8.89 -15.95 -12.21
CA SER A 93 10.19 -15.85 -12.88
C SER A 93 10.83 -14.45 -12.85
N GLY A 94 10.22 -13.47 -12.18
CA GLY A 94 10.66 -12.09 -12.17
C GLY A 94 10.39 -11.38 -10.83
N LEU A 95 10.21 -10.06 -10.86
CA LEU A 95 9.83 -9.27 -9.69
C LEU A 95 8.34 -8.94 -9.66
N SER A 96 7.62 -9.15 -10.76
CA SER A 96 6.18 -8.95 -10.86
C SER A 96 5.53 -10.20 -11.45
N GLY A 97 4.37 -10.57 -10.92
CA GLY A 97 3.60 -11.72 -11.39
C GLY A 97 2.16 -11.72 -10.90
N THR A 98 1.56 -12.90 -10.87
CA THR A 98 0.16 -13.11 -10.48
C THR A 98 -0.04 -13.06 -8.96
N ALA A 99 -1.29 -12.90 -8.51
CA ALA A 99 -1.62 -12.96 -7.08
C ALA A 99 -1.22 -14.30 -6.41
N ALA A 100 -1.26 -15.41 -7.16
CA ALA A 100 -0.86 -16.72 -6.63
C ALA A 100 0.66 -16.83 -6.43
N GLU A 101 1.45 -16.29 -7.36
CA GLU A 101 2.91 -16.20 -7.24
C GLU A 101 3.29 -15.24 -6.11
N PHE A 102 2.60 -14.10 -5.99
CA PHE A 102 2.74 -13.20 -4.86
C PHE A 102 2.46 -13.91 -3.53
N GLY A 103 1.35 -14.65 -3.43
CA GLY A 103 1.01 -15.37 -2.21
C GLY A 103 2.05 -16.40 -1.80
N SER A 104 2.71 -17.02 -2.79
CA SER A 104 3.84 -17.93 -2.54
C SER A 104 5.07 -17.19 -2.04
N ALA A 105 5.40 -16.05 -2.64
CA ALA A 105 6.53 -15.21 -2.24
C ALA A 105 6.34 -14.59 -0.84
N ALA A 106 5.12 -14.16 -0.51
CA ALA A 106 4.78 -13.61 0.79
C ALA A 106 5.00 -14.61 1.95
N GLY A 107 4.98 -15.91 1.67
CA GLY A 107 5.39 -16.93 2.64
C GLY A 107 6.86 -16.86 3.06
N GLY A 108 7.69 -16.10 2.34
CA GLY A 108 9.09 -15.83 2.65
C GLY A 108 9.33 -14.59 3.51
N LEU A 109 8.28 -13.82 3.86
CA LEU A 109 8.41 -12.67 4.75
C LEU A 109 8.96 -13.07 6.12
N ARG A 110 9.88 -12.27 6.63
CA ARG A 110 10.50 -12.43 7.95
C ARG A 110 9.63 -11.77 9.01
N ARG A 111 9.87 -12.12 10.28
CA ARG A 111 9.16 -11.55 11.46
C ARG A 111 10.14 -11.34 12.60
N SER A 112 11.31 -10.79 12.28
CA SER A 112 12.47 -10.89 13.15
C SER A 112 13.26 -9.62 13.34
N GLY A 113 12.97 -8.55 12.58
CA GLY A 113 13.62 -7.28 12.84
C GLY A 113 12.79 -6.37 13.73
N SER A 114 13.34 -5.17 13.89
CA SER A 114 12.99 -4.17 14.90
C SER A 114 13.48 -2.78 14.47
N PHE A 115 13.54 -2.54 13.16
CA PHE A 115 13.99 -1.27 12.60
C PHE A 115 13.26 -1.01 11.28
N GLU A 116 12.23 -0.18 11.35
CA GLU A 116 11.20 -0.05 10.35
C GLU A 116 11.34 1.26 9.55
N ASP A 117 12.26 1.31 8.57
CA ASP A 117 12.39 2.47 7.67
C ASP A 117 11.57 2.32 6.39
N GLY A 118 10.26 2.62 6.47
CA GLY A 118 9.36 2.54 5.32
C GLY A 118 9.74 3.49 4.17
N TYR A 119 10.40 4.62 4.43
CA TYR A 119 10.84 5.54 3.36
C TYR A 119 11.98 4.94 2.54
N SER A 120 12.93 4.31 3.22
CA SER A 120 13.99 3.56 2.54
C SER A 120 13.41 2.44 1.69
N ALA A 121 12.41 1.72 2.21
CA ALA A 121 11.75 0.65 1.48
C ALA A 121 10.96 1.14 0.25
N ILE A 122 10.23 2.26 0.37
CA ILE A 122 9.56 2.92 -0.76
C ILE A 122 10.58 3.34 -1.83
N ASN A 123 11.67 4.01 -1.42
CA ASN A 123 12.73 4.42 -2.34
C ASN A 123 13.42 3.23 -3.01
N TYR A 124 13.65 2.14 -2.27
CA TYR A 124 14.14 0.89 -2.82
C TYR A 124 13.20 0.33 -3.90
N ALA A 125 11.90 0.29 -3.64
CA ALA A 125 10.90 -0.18 -4.60
C ALA A 125 10.88 0.69 -5.87
N LEU A 126 10.96 2.02 -5.72
CA LEU A 126 11.06 2.97 -6.83
C LEU A 126 12.28 2.73 -7.74
N GLY A 127 13.41 2.34 -7.16
CA GLY A 127 14.64 2.04 -7.91
C GLY A 127 14.71 0.62 -8.49
N THR A 128 13.85 -0.29 -8.03
CA THR A 128 13.97 -1.73 -8.30
C THR A 128 12.96 -2.25 -9.33
N TYR A 129 11.73 -1.75 -9.28
CA TYR A 129 10.65 -2.26 -10.14
C TYR A 129 10.60 -1.53 -11.47
N SER A 130 10.37 -2.29 -12.54
CA SER A 130 10.01 -1.76 -13.85
C SER A 130 8.52 -1.97 -14.09
N PHE A 131 7.83 -0.90 -14.48
CA PHE A 131 6.38 -0.92 -14.66
C PHE A 131 5.99 -1.08 -16.13
N THR A 132 4.85 -1.73 -16.34
CA THR A 132 4.23 -1.93 -17.64
C THR A 132 3.91 -0.56 -18.25
N PRO A 133 4.33 -0.28 -19.51
CA PRO A 133 4.05 1.00 -20.15
C PRO A 133 2.56 1.34 -20.14
N GLY A 134 2.22 2.48 -19.55
CA GLY A 134 0.83 2.95 -19.45
C GLY A 134 0.02 2.35 -18.31
N ALA A 135 0.58 1.48 -17.45
CA ALA A 135 -0.12 0.98 -16.27
C ALA A 135 -0.43 2.09 -15.26
N SER A 136 -1.54 1.96 -14.53
CA SER A 136 -1.70 2.63 -13.23
C SER A 136 -0.76 1.96 -12.24
N VAL A 137 0.11 2.73 -11.58
CA VAL A 137 1.11 2.17 -10.66
C VAL A 137 0.77 2.58 -9.24
N THR A 138 0.73 1.61 -8.32
CA THR A 138 0.46 1.84 -6.91
C THR A 138 1.46 1.11 -6.05
N GLN A 139 2.10 1.81 -5.12
CA GLN A 139 2.79 1.18 -4.01
C GLN A 139 1.86 1.08 -2.80
N VAL A 140 1.91 -0.05 -2.11
CA VAL A 140 1.12 -0.32 -0.91
C VAL A 140 2.07 -0.55 0.24
N LEU A 141 2.28 0.47 1.07
CA LEU A 141 3.04 0.34 2.31
C LEU A 141 2.19 -0.38 3.36
N VAL A 142 2.76 -1.37 4.03
CA VAL A 142 2.10 -2.16 5.08
C VAL A 142 3.00 -2.20 6.31
N THR A 143 2.54 -1.60 7.42
CA THR A 143 3.27 -1.49 8.69
C THR A 143 2.32 -1.21 9.85
N ASP A 144 2.68 -1.59 11.05
CA ASP A 144 1.91 -1.29 12.26
C ASP A 144 2.52 -0.18 13.13
N GLU A 145 3.64 0.41 12.74
CA GLU A 145 4.35 1.41 13.55
C GLU A 145 4.89 2.61 12.76
N ASP A 146 5.59 3.50 13.45
CA ASP A 146 6.19 4.71 12.89
C ASP A 146 7.57 4.42 12.27
N ARG A 147 8.20 5.45 11.70
CA ARG A 147 9.45 5.29 10.96
C ARG A 147 10.67 5.31 11.87
N ASP A 148 11.49 4.27 11.79
CA ASP A 148 12.87 4.31 12.24
C ASP A 148 13.77 4.87 11.13
N ASN A 149 14.27 6.10 11.29
CA ASN A 149 15.04 6.77 10.25
C ASN A 149 16.44 6.13 10.07
N GLY A 150 16.57 5.26 9.07
CA GLY A 150 17.82 4.61 8.66
C GLY A 150 18.55 5.32 7.52
N ASN A 151 17.86 6.24 6.85
CA ASN A 151 18.42 7.06 5.79
C ASN A 151 17.95 8.51 5.90
N ALA A 152 18.80 9.37 6.48
CA ALA A 152 18.51 10.78 6.69
C ALA A 152 18.43 11.61 5.40
N SER A 153 18.82 11.06 4.24
CA SER A 153 18.60 11.73 2.95
C SER A 153 17.18 11.55 2.41
N LEU A 154 16.43 10.59 2.96
CA LEU A 154 15.03 10.35 2.66
C LEU A 154 14.18 11.02 3.74
N ASP A 155 13.45 12.04 3.34
CA ASP A 155 12.48 12.75 4.17
C ASP A 155 11.13 12.78 3.43
N TYR A 156 10.11 13.34 4.09
CA TYR A 156 8.77 13.41 3.53
C TYR A 156 8.77 14.05 2.14
N SER A 157 9.52 15.15 1.99
CA SER A 157 9.51 15.95 0.77
C SER A 157 10.23 15.22 -0.37
N SER A 158 11.36 14.57 -0.09
CA SER A 158 12.10 13.83 -1.11
C SER A 158 11.34 12.58 -1.57
N VAL A 159 10.76 11.80 -0.66
CA VAL A 159 9.98 10.60 -1.02
C VAL A 159 8.69 10.98 -1.77
N LEU A 160 7.98 12.03 -1.34
CA LEU A 160 6.82 12.54 -2.05
C LEU A 160 7.17 12.98 -3.47
N ALA A 161 8.27 13.74 -3.62
CA ALA A 161 8.74 14.19 -4.93
C ALA A 161 9.09 13.01 -5.85
N ASP A 162 9.74 11.97 -5.33
CA ASP A 162 10.09 10.78 -6.11
C ASP A 162 8.83 10.04 -6.59
N LEU A 163 7.84 9.80 -5.70
CA LEU A 163 6.56 9.17 -6.06
C LEU A 163 5.81 9.96 -7.13
N GLN A 164 5.69 11.28 -6.95
CA GLN A 164 5.00 12.17 -7.89
C GLN A 164 5.73 12.25 -9.23
N SER A 165 7.06 12.30 -9.23
CA SER A 165 7.86 12.36 -10.47
C SER A 165 7.69 11.12 -11.36
N GLN A 166 7.36 9.98 -10.74
CA GLN A 166 7.13 8.71 -11.43
C GLN A 166 5.64 8.42 -11.66
N ASN A 167 4.73 9.34 -11.26
CA ASN A 167 3.28 9.18 -11.32
C ASN A 167 2.78 7.89 -10.63
N ILE A 168 3.29 7.64 -9.42
CA ILE A 168 2.97 6.47 -8.60
C ILE A 168 2.10 6.91 -7.42
N SER A 169 0.95 6.26 -7.25
CA SER A 169 0.14 6.43 -6.04
C SER A 169 0.72 5.64 -4.88
N LEU A 170 0.63 6.16 -3.66
CA LEU A 170 0.92 5.43 -2.43
C LEU A 170 -0.37 5.17 -1.66
N VAL A 171 -0.52 3.94 -1.20
CA VAL A 171 -1.53 3.51 -0.23
C VAL A 171 -0.80 3.08 1.04
N ALA A 172 -1.22 3.60 2.19
CA ALA A 172 -0.71 3.17 3.48
C ALA A 172 -1.76 2.28 4.18
N LEU A 173 -1.40 1.02 4.42
CA LEU A 173 -2.16 0.08 5.24
C LEU A 173 -1.50 0.04 6.62
N THR A 174 -2.07 0.78 7.57
CA THR A 174 -1.52 0.92 8.93
C THR A 174 -2.54 0.56 10.01
N GLU A 175 -2.09 0.42 11.25
CA GLU A 175 -2.99 0.30 12.42
C GLU A 175 -3.60 1.64 12.87
N ALA A 176 -3.33 2.75 12.16
CA ALA A 176 -3.88 4.06 12.49
C ALA A 176 -5.42 4.07 12.38
N HIS A 177 -6.07 4.83 13.26
CA HIS A 177 -7.52 4.92 13.34
C HIS A 177 -8.05 6.05 12.47
N ILE A 178 -8.85 5.69 11.47
CA ILE A 178 -9.54 6.64 10.59
C ILE A 178 -10.87 7.03 11.23
N LEU A 179 -11.14 8.34 11.31
CA LEU A 179 -12.37 8.89 11.86
C LEU A 179 -13.08 9.75 10.79
N ALA A 180 -14.36 9.46 10.58
CA ALA A 180 -15.27 10.34 9.85
C ALA A 180 -15.74 11.50 10.72
N LEU A 181 -16.21 12.60 10.11
CA LEU A 181 -16.74 13.77 10.83
C LEU A 181 -17.93 13.47 11.73
N SER A 182 -18.64 12.36 11.46
CA SER A 182 -19.69 11.83 12.33
C SER A 182 -19.17 11.12 13.59
N GLY A 183 -17.85 11.00 13.77
CA GLY A 183 -17.21 10.20 14.83
C GLY A 183 -17.22 8.69 14.59
N VAL A 184 -17.60 8.25 13.38
CA VAL A 184 -17.65 6.82 13.03
C VAL A 184 -16.27 6.38 12.53
N ALA A 185 -15.82 5.20 12.98
CA ALA A 185 -14.57 4.62 12.50
C ALA A 185 -14.66 4.25 11.01
N GLY A 186 -13.71 4.76 10.24
CA GLY A 186 -13.53 4.48 8.83
C GLY A 186 -12.76 3.19 8.55
N LEU A 187 -12.89 2.70 7.32
CA LEU A 187 -12.07 1.62 6.76
C LEU A 187 -10.95 2.15 5.87
N SER A 188 -11.17 3.25 5.17
CA SER A 188 -10.19 3.93 4.31
C SER A 188 -10.53 5.41 4.20
N ALA A 189 -9.55 6.23 3.84
CA ALA A 189 -9.72 7.66 3.60
C ALA A 189 -8.90 8.07 2.37
N ASP A 190 -9.40 9.04 1.60
CA ASP A 190 -8.70 9.65 0.45
C ASP A 190 -8.31 11.12 0.71
N GLY A 191 -8.52 11.61 1.93
CA GLY A 191 -8.27 12.99 2.34
C GLY A 191 -9.46 13.92 2.15
N THR A 192 -10.55 13.45 1.52
CA THR A 192 -11.82 14.18 1.38
C THR A 192 -12.96 13.39 2.03
N ASP A 193 -13.04 12.10 1.72
CA ASP A 193 -14.05 11.19 2.20
C ASP A 193 -13.41 10.02 2.98
N VAL A 194 -14.22 9.45 3.87
CA VAL A 194 -13.96 8.21 4.59
C VAL A 194 -14.99 7.19 4.16
N LEU A 195 -14.52 6.00 3.80
CA LEU A 195 -15.42 4.88 3.59
C LEU A 195 -15.77 4.23 4.92
N VAL A 196 -17.05 4.28 5.29
CA VAL A 196 -17.59 3.57 6.45
C VAL A 196 -18.43 2.38 6.00
N GLN A 197 -18.46 1.33 6.80
CA GLN A 197 -19.27 0.14 6.56
C GLN A 197 -20.41 0.05 7.58
N SER A 198 -21.63 -0.17 7.07
CA SER A 198 -22.82 -0.46 7.86
C SER A 198 -23.46 -1.75 7.36
N GLY A 199 -23.32 -2.83 8.12
CA GLY A 199 -23.65 -4.18 7.64
C GLY A 199 -22.79 -4.54 6.42
N THR A 200 -23.42 -4.82 5.29
CA THR A 200 -22.75 -5.12 4.01
C THR A 200 -22.65 -3.91 3.07
N THR A 201 -23.09 -2.73 3.52
CA THR A 201 -23.10 -1.51 2.69
C THR A 201 -21.91 -0.65 3.05
N PHE A 202 -21.26 -0.11 2.02
CA PHE A 202 -20.17 0.86 2.15
C PHE A 202 -20.66 2.24 1.71
N THR A 203 -20.33 3.28 2.48
CA THR A 203 -20.76 4.65 2.20
C THR A 203 -19.59 5.59 2.39
N ALA A 204 -19.37 6.47 1.42
CA ALA A 204 -18.45 7.60 1.56
C ALA A 204 -19.13 8.68 2.42
N VAL A 205 -18.45 9.10 3.47
CA VAL A 205 -18.89 10.19 4.36
C VAL A 205 -17.73 11.16 4.57
N PRO A 206 -17.98 12.44 4.92
CA PRO A 206 -16.91 13.42 5.06
C PRO A 206 -15.80 12.98 6.02
N PHE A 207 -14.56 13.12 5.57
CA PHE A 207 -13.36 12.88 6.37
C PHE A 207 -13.19 13.90 7.50
N ASP A 208 -12.69 13.45 8.64
CA ASP A 208 -12.27 14.33 9.74
C ASP A 208 -10.77 14.20 9.99
N THR A 209 -10.33 13.04 10.50
CA THR A 209 -8.93 12.87 10.87
C THR A 209 -8.49 11.41 10.86
N VAL A 210 -7.17 11.19 10.85
CA VAL A 210 -6.53 9.91 11.17
C VAL A 210 -5.67 10.12 12.41
N VAL A 211 -5.76 9.19 13.37
CA VAL A 211 -5.00 9.26 14.62
C VAL A 211 -4.21 7.97 14.86
N SER A 212 -2.98 8.10 15.37
CA SER A 212 -2.16 7.01 15.89
C SER A 212 -1.55 7.40 17.23
N SER A 213 -0.94 6.42 17.93
CA SER A 213 -0.26 6.64 19.22
C SER A 213 1.13 7.24 19.10
N ASP A 214 1.63 7.37 17.88
CA ASP A 214 3.02 7.54 17.46
C ASP A 214 3.09 8.48 16.24
N MET A 215 4.19 8.43 15.49
CA MET A 215 4.40 9.24 14.30
C MET A 215 3.86 8.63 13.00
N THR A 216 3.23 7.44 13.00
CA THR A 216 2.74 6.74 11.80
C THR A 216 1.87 7.63 10.90
N VAL A 217 1.04 8.50 11.49
CA VAL A 217 0.22 9.44 10.71
C VAL A 217 1.09 10.46 9.98
N ALA A 218 2.07 11.04 10.66
CA ALA A 218 2.97 12.04 10.07
C ALA A 218 3.91 11.41 9.03
N ASP A 219 4.42 10.21 9.30
CA ASP A 219 5.38 9.53 8.44
C ASP A 219 4.70 8.96 7.19
N TYR A 220 3.62 8.20 7.35
CA TYR A 220 3.10 7.35 6.27
C TYR A 220 1.71 7.76 5.77
N VAL A 221 0.77 8.08 6.67
CA VAL A 221 -0.61 8.41 6.27
C VAL A 221 -0.64 9.74 5.51
N ALA A 222 0.02 10.78 6.05
CA ALA A 222 0.11 12.08 5.39
C ALA A 222 0.85 12.00 4.04
N LEU A 223 1.83 11.10 3.92
CA LEU A 223 2.55 10.88 2.67
C LEU A 223 1.62 10.21 1.64
N ALA A 224 0.89 9.16 2.04
CA ALA A 224 -0.05 8.46 1.16
C ALA A 224 -1.14 9.40 0.64
N LEU A 225 -1.75 10.23 1.50
CA LEU A 225 -2.77 11.19 1.09
C LEU A 225 -2.24 12.24 0.09
N ALA A 226 -0.97 12.62 0.19
CA ALA A 226 -0.34 13.56 -0.74
C ALA A 226 0.18 12.92 -2.04
N ALA A 227 0.53 11.64 -1.99
CA ALA A 227 1.09 10.88 -3.10
C ALA A 227 0.01 10.14 -3.89
N GLN A 228 -0.91 10.87 -4.52
CA GLN A 228 -1.89 10.31 -5.45
C GLN A 228 -1.51 10.67 -6.89
N ALA A 229 -1.44 9.67 -7.76
CA ALA A 229 -1.20 9.86 -9.19
C ALA A 229 -2.36 10.64 -9.83
N GLY A 230 -2.02 11.51 -10.79
CA GLY A 230 -3.00 12.30 -11.57
C GLY A 230 -3.60 11.54 -12.74
#